data_AF-A0A7V6UMK5-F1
#
_entry.id   AF-A0A7V6UMK5-F1
#
_cell.length_a   1.000
_cell.length_b   1.000
_cell.length_c   1.000
_cell.angle_alpha   90.00
_cell.angle_beta   90.00
_cell.angle_gamma   90.00
#
_symmetry.space_group_name_H-M   'P 1'
#
loop_
_entity.id
_entity.type
_entity.pdbx_description
1 polymer ?
#
loop_
_entity_poly.entity_id
_entity_poly.type
_entity_poly.pdbx_seq_one_letter_code
_entity_poly.pdbx_strand_id
1 'polypeptide(L)' 'MIDINERVIVINEKNECYQELGIVVEIVSETIFVRMEKDKVVLPFEVNELRSVNDKVNY' A
#
# COMPACT_ATOMS: atom_id res chain seq x y z
N MET A 1 -10.23 4.84 -3.50
CA MET A 1 -9.23 5.71 -4.17
C MET A 1 -8.03 5.71 -3.24
N ILE A 2 -6.83 5.43 -3.75
CA ILE A 2 -5.60 5.40 -2.95
C ILE A 2 -4.92 6.76 -3.12
N ASP A 3 -4.62 7.43 -2.02
CA ASP A 3 -4.00 8.76 -2.00
C ASP A 3 -2.58 8.73 -1.43
N ILE A 4 -1.79 9.77 -1.75
CA ILE A 4 -0.45 9.94 -1.18
C ILE A 4 -0.58 10.18 0.33
N ASN A 5 0.30 9.57 1.12
CA ASN A 5 0.26 9.46 2.59
C ASN A 5 -0.87 8.59 3.15
N GLU A 6 -1.59 7.83 2.31
CA GLU A 6 -2.56 6.85 2.80
C GLU A 6 -1.86 5.56 3.27
N ARG A 7 -2.43 4.95 4.33
CA ARG A 7 -2.01 3.62 4.78
C ARG A 7 -2.67 2.54 3.93
N VAL A 8 -1.84 1.67 3.38
CA VAL A 8 -2.26 0.55 2.54
C VAL A 8 -1.69 -0.75 3.09
N ILE A 9 -2.38 -1.85 2.80
CA ILE A 9 -1.90 -3.21 3.06
C ILE A 9 -1.68 -3.91 1.72
N VAL A 10 -0.58 -4.65 1.61
CA VAL A 10 -0.31 -5.47 0.44
C VAL A 10 -1.17 -6.73 0.50
N ILE A 11 -2.00 -6.93 -0.51
CA ILE A 11 -2.92 -8.09 -0.61
C ILE A 11 -2.47 -9.13 -1.63
N ASN A 12 -1.38 -8.87 -2.36
CA ASN A 12 -0.82 -9.84 -3.30
C ASN A 12 -0.06 -10.95 -2.57
N GLU A 13 -0.61 -12.17 -2.57
CA GLU A 13 -0.03 -13.37 -1.96
C GLU A 13 1.31 -13.81 -2.57
N LYS A 14 1.61 -13.37 -3.81
CA LYS A 14 2.88 -13.68 -4.48
C LYS A 14 4.00 -12.72 -4.08
N ASN A 15 3.67 -11.64 -3.37
CA ASN A 15 4.64 -10.65 -2.94
C ASN A 15 5.20 -11.04 -1.56
N GLU A 16 6.50 -10.86 -1.34
CA GLU A 16 7.13 -11.12 -0.04
C GLU A 16 6.52 -10.26 1.08
N CYS A 17 5.97 -9.10 0.71
CA CYS A 17 5.29 -8.18 1.61
C CYS A 17 3.80 -8.49 1.82
N TYR A 18 3.30 -9.69 1.46
CA TYR A 18 1.90 -10.05 1.67
C TYR A 18 1.46 -9.82 3.13
N GLN A 19 0.31 -9.15 3.30
CA GLN A 19 -0.25 -8.69 4.59
C GLN A 19 0.61 -7.68 5.36
N GLU A 20 1.62 -7.09 4.74
CA GLU A 20 2.39 -6.02 5.35
C GLU A 20 1.75 -4.65 5.09
N LEU A 21 1.88 -3.79 6.10
CA LEU A 21 1.40 -2.42 6.06
C LEU A 21 2.49 -1.49 5.51
N GLY A 22 2.04 -0.48 4.77
CA GLY A 22 2.89 0.57 4.27
C GLY A 22 2.13 1.88 4.07
N ILE A 23 2.89 2.93 3.80
CA ILE A 23 2.37 4.28 3.55
C ILE A 23 2.72 4.65 2.12
N VAL A 24 1.74 5.10 1.35
CA VAL A 24 1.97 5.57 -0.02
C VAL A 24 2.80 6.85 0.03
N VAL A 25 3.94 6.85 -0.64
CA VAL A 25 4.83 8.02 -0.70
C VAL A 25 4.76 8.73 -2.05
N GLU A 26 4.47 8.01 -3.12
CA GLU A 26 4.39 8.55 -4.47
C GLU A 26 3.46 7.69 -5.33
N ILE A 27 2.77 8.32 -6.30
CA ILE A 27 1.92 7.64 -7.26
C ILE A 27 2.31 8.13 -8.65
N VAL A 28 2.77 7.23 -9.51
CA VAL A 28 3.20 7.52 -10.88
C VAL A 28 2.35 6.70 -11.83
N SER A 29 1.36 7.35 -12.46
CA SER A 29 0.39 6.72 -13.34
C SER A 29 -0.38 5.57 -12.65
N GLU A 30 0.01 4.32 -12.92
CA GLU A 30 -0.62 3.10 -12.37
C GLU A 30 0.24 2.42 -11.29
N THR A 31 1.44 2.93 -11.05
CA THR A 31 2.38 2.42 -10.06
C THR A 31 2.35 3.26 -8.79
N ILE A 32 2.21 2.60 -7.66
CA ILE A 32 2.14 3.19 -6.33
C ILE A 32 3.40 2.81 -5.57
N PHE A 33 4.17 3.81 -5.16
CA PHE A 33 5.34 3.62 -4.33
C PHE A 33 4.91 3.64 -2.88
N VAL A 34 5.11 2.52 -2.20
CA VAL A 34 4.74 2.33 -0.80
C VAL A 34 5.98 2.17 0.04
N ARG A 35 6.11 2.98 1.07
CA ARG A 35 7.10 2.79 2.14
C ARG A 35 6.58 1.77 3.13
N MET A 36 7.20 0.61 3.18
CA MET A 36 6.84 -0.48 4.10
C MET A 36 7.17 -0.10 5.55
N GLU A 37 6.29 -0.40 6.50
CA GLU A 37 6.49 -0.01 7.91
C GLU A 37 7.60 -0.85 8.58
N LYS A 38 7.72 -2.13 8.23
CA LYS A 38 8.67 -3.07 8.84
C LYS A 38 10.11 -2.80 8.44
N ASP A 39 10.37 -2.78 7.14
CA ASP A 39 11.73 -2.67 6.59
C ASP A 39 12.12 -1.23 6.22
N LYS A 40 11.17 -0.28 6.29
CA LYS A 40 11.35 1.13 5.90
C LYS A 40 11.87 1.33 4.46
N VAL A 41 11.74 0.29 3.63
CA VAL A 41 12.05 0.33 2.20
C VAL A 41 10.88 0.86 1.40
N VAL A 42 11.16 1.51 0.28
CA VAL A 42 10.14 1.95 -0.67
C VAL A 42 10.10 0.95 -1.81
N LEU A 43 8.94 0.33 -2.02
CA LEU A 43 8.72 -0.64 -3.07
C LEU A 43 7.58 -0.17 -3.99
N PRO A 44 7.71 -0.39 -5.31
CA PRO A 44 6.63 -0.14 -6.25
C PRO A 44 5.62 -1.28 -6.23
N PHE A 45 4.34 -0.94 -6.25
CA PHE A 45 3.21 -1.87 -6.32
C PHE A 45 2.15 -1.35 -7.28
N GLU A 46 1.35 -2.24 -7.85
CA GLU A 46 0.15 -1.85 -8.59
C GLU A 46 -1.01 -1.54 -7.64
N VAL A 47 -1.94 -0.69 -8.08
CA VAL A 47 -3.16 -0.37 -7.33
C VAL A 47 -3.98 -1.63 -6.97
N ASN A 48 -3.90 -2.68 -7.79
CA ASN A 48 -4.61 -3.93 -7.59
C ASN A 48 -3.94 -4.86 -6.56
N GLU A 49 -2.67 -4.60 -6.22
CA GLU A 49 -1.91 -5.35 -5.22
C GLU A 49 -2.05 -4.75 -3.81
N LEU A 50 -2.66 -3.56 -3.72
CA LEU A 50 -2.78 -2.79 -2.51
C LEU A 50 -4.25 -2.62 -2.12
N ARG A 51 -4.50 -2.53 -0.82
CA ARG A 51 -5.82 -2.19 -0.27
C ARG A 51 -5.67 -1.08 0.75
N SER A 52 -6.42 0.00 0.60
CA SER A 52 -6.47 1.07 1.61
C SER A 52 -6.95 0.52 2.95
N VAL A 53 -6.23 0.85 4.01
CA VAL A 53 -6.57 0.50 5.40
C VAL A 53 -7.36 1.65 6.06
N ASN A 54 -7.88 2.57 5.24
CA ASN A 54 -8.69 3.70 5.69
C ASN A 54 -10.13 3.24 5.98
N ASP A 55 -10.25 2.51 7.08
CA ASP A 55 -11.49 1.92 7.53
C ASP A 55 -12.25 2.95 8.39
N LYS A 56 -13.03 3.82 7.74
CA LYS A 56 -14.25 4.33 8.36
C LYS A 56 -15.31 3.23 8.28
N VAL A 57 -15.15 2.16 9.06
CA VAL A 57 -16.29 1.31 9.44
C VAL A 57 -17.20 2.18 10.30
N ASN A 58 -18.27 2.68 9.68
CA ASN A 58 -19.47 2.99 10.44
C ASN A 58 -20.17 1.66 10.73
N TYR A 59 -20.23 1.32 12.00
CA TYR A 59 -21.07 0.27 12.57
C TYR A 59 -22.55 0.67 12.51
#